data_AF-A0AA35P3Z3-F1
#
_entry.id   AF-A0AA35P3Z3-F1
#
_cell.length_a   1.000
_cell.length_b   1.000
_cell.length_c   1.000
_cell.angle_alpha   90.00
_cell.angle_beta   90.00
_cell.angle_gamma   90.00
#
_symmetry.space_group_name_H-M   'P 1'
#
loop_
_entity.id
_entity.type
_entity.pdbx_description
1 polymer ?
#
loop_
_entity_poly.entity_id
_entity_poly.type
_entity_poly.pdbx_seq_one_letter_code
_entity_poly.pdbx_strand_id
1 'polypeptide(L)'
;MISFRGYPSETYEVVTDDGYILSINRIPHGKRNNWESGPRPAVFLQHGLFGSSSNWVFNMDYNSLGFILADAGYDVWLGNTRGNTWSNKHTNYTEKHQEFWLFSFDEMAKYDLPASINFVLNKTGQEKIFYVGHSEGTTMAFIAFSTMPHLAKKIKMFFALAPVATVKYLTNTALTKLAMVPEPKLKVCISEKIFVQTTEC
;
A
#
# COMPACT_ATOMS: atom_id res chain seq x y z
N MET A 1 15.48 -7.59 5.03
CA MET A 1 16.07 -6.60 4.09
C MET A 1 16.49 -5.32 4.81
N ILE A 2 15.59 -4.69 5.56
CA ILE A 2 15.87 -3.43 6.28
C ILE A 2 17.05 -3.55 7.25
N SER A 3 16.97 -4.47 8.23
CA SER A 3 18.02 -4.66 9.23
C SER A 3 19.36 -5.10 8.64
N PHE A 4 19.33 -5.89 7.56
CA PHE A 4 20.53 -6.29 6.81
C PHE A 4 21.30 -5.09 6.22
N ARG A 5 20.59 -4.01 5.88
CA ARG A 5 21.19 -2.75 5.42
C ARG A 5 21.64 -1.84 6.57
N GLY A 6 21.43 -2.23 7.83
CA GLY A 6 21.83 -1.46 9.01
C GLY A 6 20.82 -0.39 9.45
N TYR A 7 19.57 -0.47 9.00
CA TYR A 7 18.48 0.41 9.46
C TYR A 7 17.66 -0.25 10.58
N PRO A 8 17.08 0.53 11.50
CA PRO A 8 16.06 0.03 12.42
C PRO A 8 14.85 -0.49 11.63
N SER A 9 14.26 -1.59 12.09
CA SER A 9 13.11 -2.23 11.44
C SER A 9 12.08 -2.59 12.50
N GLU A 10 10.86 -2.12 12.32
CA GLU A 10 9.70 -2.54 13.11
C GLU A 10 8.64 -3.12 12.18
N THR A 11 7.82 -4.03 12.71
CA THR A 11 6.71 -4.64 11.96
C THR A 11 5.47 -4.63 12.85
N TYR A 12 4.32 -4.33 12.25
CA TYR A 12 3.04 -4.20 12.93
C TYR A 12 1.96 -4.96 12.16
N GLU A 13 1.07 -5.61 12.91
CA GLU A 13 -0.16 -6.18 12.35
C GLU A 13 -1.30 -5.17 12.52
N VAL A 14 -2.03 -4.92 11.43
CA VAL A 14 -3.18 -4.00 11.39
C VAL A 14 -4.39 -4.76 10.89
N VAL A 15 -5.46 -4.74 11.68
CA VAL A 15 -6.72 -5.41 11.34
C VAL A 15 -7.62 -4.43 10.60
N THR A 16 -8.11 -4.81 9.42
CA THR A 16 -9.10 -4.04 8.66
C THR A 16 -10.51 -4.28 9.21
N ASP A 17 -11.43 -3.36 8.93
CA ASP A 17 -12.82 -3.46 9.39
C ASP A 17 -13.52 -4.75 8.90
N ASP A 18 -13.12 -5.25 7.74
CA ASP A 18 -13.64 -6.50 7.17
C ASP A 18 -12.84 -7.75 7.55
N GLY A 19 -11.79 -7.62 8.39
CA GLY A 19 -11.15 -8.75 9.08
C GLY A 19 -9.81 -9.22 8.50
N TYR A 20 -9.26 -8.58 7.47
CA TYR A 20 -7.90 -8.86 7.00
C TYR A 20 -6.87 -8.35 7.99
N ILE A 21 -5.76 -9.08 8.12
CA ILE A 21 -4.64 -8.73 8.98
C ILE A 21 -3.44 -8.38 8.10
N LEU A 22 -3.15 -7.08 8.02
CA LEU A 22 -2.11 -6.51 7.18
C LEU A 22 -0.80 -6.37 7.95
N SER A 23 0.32 -6.76 7.32
CA SER A 23 1.65 -6.56 7.88
C SER A 23 2.27 -5.27 7.36
N ILE A 24 2.46 -4.28 8.23
CA ILE A 24 3.07 -2.99 7.90
C ILE A 24 4.50 -2.97 8.45
N ASN A 25 5.46 -2.55 7.62
CA ASN A 25 6.85 -2.39 8.04
C ASN A 25 7.15 -0.91 8.29
N ARG A 26 8.07 -0.62 9.21
CA ARG A 26 8.48 0.74 9.54
C ARG A 26 10.00 0.86 9.66
N ILE A 27 10.55 1.93 9.10
CA ILE A 27 11.92 2.41 9.31
C ILE A 27 11.82 3.73 10.09
N PRO A 28 11.93 3.70 11.43
CA PRO A 28 11.66 4.87 12.26
C PRO A 28 12.69 6.00 12.11
N HIS A 29 13.91 5.69 11.68
CA HIS A 29 14.96 6.67 11.39
C HIS A 29 16.06 6.11 10.48
N GLY A 30 16.84 6.99 9.86
CA GLY A 30 18.05 6.64 9.10
C GLY A 30 19.20 6.12 9.97
N LYS A 31 20.29 5.66 9.35
CA LYS A 31 21.39 4.95 10.04
C LYS A 31 22.09 5.78 11.11
N ARG A 32 22.32 7.06 10.81
CA ARG A 32 23.11 7.96 11.67
C ARG A 32 22.29 8.62 12.77
N ASN A 33 20.96 8.47 12.76
CA ASN A 33 20.01 9.09 13.70
C ASN A 33 20.33 10.53 14.12
N ASN A 34 20.73 11.39 13.16
CA ASN A 34 21.14 12.78 13.41
C ASN A 34 19.93 13.74 13.60
N TRP A 35 18.86 13.31 14.24
CA TRP A 35 17.65 14.13 14.36
C TRP A 35 17.58 14.83 15.70
N GLU A 36 17.64 16.16 15.64
CA GLU A 36 17.98 16.98 16.79
C GLU A 36 16.77 17.40 17.62
N SER A 37 15.53 17.39 17.10
CA SER A 37 14.32 17.53 17.95
C SER A 37 12.98 17.20 17.26
N GLY A 38 12.02 16.75 18.07
CA GLY A 38 10.60 16.58 17.72
C GLY A 38 10.25 15.27 17.00
N PRO A 39 8.94 14.96 16.84
CA PRO A 39 8.49 13.82 16.06
C PRO A 39 8.87 13.97 14.58
N ARG A 40 9.43 12.91 13.99
CA ARG A 40 9.78 12.87 12.56
C ARG A 40 8.51 12.84 11.71
N PRO A 41 8.42 13.58 10.59
CA PRO A 41 7.26 13.53 9.71
C PRO A 41 7.08 12.13 9.12
N ALA A 42 5.87 11.57 9.21
CA ALA A 42 5.59 10.24 8.70
C ALA A 42 5.30 10.23 7.19
N VAL A 43 5.84 9.23 6.50
CA VAL A 43 5.61 8.97 5.07
C VAL A 43 5.14 7.53 4.91
N PHE A 44 4.00 7.34 4.26
CA PHE A 44 3.47 6.03 3.94
C PHE A 44 3.70 5.69 2.46
N LEU A 45 4.40 4.59 2.20
CA LEU A 45 4.77 4.11 0.87
C LEU A 45 3.92 2.89 0.50
N GLN A 46 3.08 3.02 -0.52
CA GLN A 46 2.16 1.98 -0.97
C GLN A 46 2.59 1.40 -2.32
N HIS A 47 2.84 0.09 -2.36
CA HIS A 47 3.24 -0.62 -3.57
C HIS A 47 2.10 -0.72 -4.61
N GLY A 48 2.44 -1.18 -5.82
CA GLY A 48 1.48 -1.43 -6.89
C GLY A 48 1.09 -2.90 -7.04
N LEU A 49 0.36 -3.21 -8.10
CA LEU A 49 -0.09 -4.57 -8.45
C LEU A 49 1.08 -5.58 -8.44
N PHE A 50 0.86 -6.75 -7.83
CA PHE A 50 1.85 -7.82 -7.63
C PHE A 50 3.11 -7.43 -6.83
N GLY A 51 3.11 -6.26 -6.20
CA GLY A 51 4.20 -5.79 -5.35
C GLY A 51 4.07 -6.18 -3.88
N SER A 52 5.04 -5.74 -3.10
CA SER A 52 4.95 -5.70 -1.64
C SER A 52 5.72 -4.50 -1.10
N SER A 53 5.75 -4.33 0.23
CA SER A 53 6.60 -3.34 0.89
C SER A 53 8.08 -3.41 0.49
N SER A 54 8.54 -4.58 0.00
CA SER A 54 9.92 -4.76 -0.46
C SER A 54 10.32 -3.85 -1.63
N ASN A 55 9.36 -3.41 -2.47
CA ASN A 55 9.62 -2.53 -3.62
C ASN A 55 10.39 -1.25 -3.22
N TRP A 56 10.17 -0.77 -2.00
CA TRP A 56 10.76 0.48 -1.50
C TRP A 56 12.14 0.31 -0.87
N VAL A 57 12.58 -0.93 -0.67
CA VAL A 57 13.82 -1.28 0.05
C VAL A 57 14.62 -2.37 -0.67
N PHE A 58 14.30 -2.64 -1.95
CA PHE A 58 14.86 -3.75 -2.71
C PHE A 58 16.32 -3.54 -3.12
N ASN A 59 16.68 -2.32 -3.48
CA ASN A 59 18.00 -2.00 -4.02
C ASN A 59 19.03 -1.74 -2.89
N MET A 60 20.02 -0.89 -3.16
CA MET A 60 20.95 -0.40 -2.16
C MET A 60 20.31 0.72 -1.34
N ASP A 61 20.93 1.07 -0.22
CA ASP A 61 20.49 2.15 0.66
C ASP A 61 20.44 3.51 -0.05
N TYR A 62 21.43 3.82 -0.88
CA TYR A 62 21.50 5.09 -1.61
C TYR A 62 20.54 5.22 -2.80
N ASN A 63 19.81 4.15 -3.19
CA ASN A 63 18.90 4.18 -4.34
C ASN A 63 17.56 3.45 -4.10
N SER A 64 17.18 3.25 -2.84
CA SER A 64 15.84 2.79 -2.48
C SER A 64 15.13 3.89 -1.71
N LEU A 65 13.93 4.27 -2.15
CA LEU A 65 13.20 5.42 -1.60
C LEU A 65 12.98 5.31 -0.09
N GLY A 66 12.69 4.11 0.42
CA GLY A 66 12.48 3.90 1.85
C GLY A 66 13.71 4.24 2.69
N PHE A 67 14.91 3.91 2.21
CA PHE A 67 16.17 4.22 2.89
C PHE A 67 16.55 5.70 2.75
N ILE A 68 16.41 6.26 1.54
CA ILE A 68 16.67 7.68 1.27
C ILE A 68 15.81 8.57 2.16
N LEU A 69 14.51 8.27 2.31
CA LEU A 69 13.60 9.03 3.16
C LEU A 69 13.97 8.92 4.64
N ALA A 70 14.34 7.72 5.11
CA ALA A 70 14.77 7.52 6.49
C ALA A 70 16.03 8.34 6.82
N ASP A 71 17.02 8.36 5.92
CA ASP A 71 18.24 9.16 6.07
C ASP A 71 17.98 10.67 5.92
N ALA A 72 16.98 11.06 5.14
CA ALA A 72 16.49 12.44 5.05
C ALA A 72 15.67 12.88 6.28
N GLY A 73 15.44 11.99 7.24
CA GLY A 73 14.88 12.31 8.54
C GLY A 73 13.40 11.99 8.73
N TYR A 74 12.77 11.30 7.78
CA TYR A 74 11.37 10.89 7.85
C TYR A 74 11.18 9.60 8.68
N ASP A 75 9.98 9.45 9.24
CA ASP A 75 9.48 8.19 9.79
C ASP A 75 8.78 7.41 8.67
N VAL A 76 9.41 6.35 8.16
CA VAL A 76 8.97 5.68 6.93
C VAL A 76 8.13 4.47 7.26
N TRP A 77 6.92 4.41 6.70
CA TRP A 77 5.96 3.33 6.82
C TRP A 77 5.73 2.68 5.47
N LEU A 78 5.81 1.35 5.39
CA LEU A 78 5.71 0.58 4.17
C LEU A 78 4.48 -0.32 4.23
N GLY A 79 3.47 0.02 3.43
CA GLY A 79 2.22 -0.70 3.36
C GLY A 79 2.35 -2.04 2.63
N ASN A 80 1.54 -3.00 3.03
CA ASN A 80 1.23 -4.21 2.27
C ASN A 80 -0.29 -4.30 2.11
N THR A 81 -0.76 -4.76 0.96
CA THR A 81 -2.18 -5.00 0.70
C THR A 81 -2.59 -6.43 1.04
N ARG A 82 -3.86 -6.62 1.38
CA ARG A 82 -4.48 -7.94 1.56
C ARG A 82 -4.13 -8.91 0.43
N GLY A 83 -3.88 -10.17 0.80
CA GLY A 83 -3.58 -11.26 -0.13
C GLY A 83 -2.15 -11.28 -0.67
N ASN A 84 -1.32 -10.27 -0.39
CA ASN A 84 0.11 -10.38 -0.69
C ASN A 84 0.85 -11.28 0.33
N THR A 85 2.10 -11.63 0.04
CA THR A 85 2.92 -12.56 0.86
C THR A 85 2.91 -12.28 2.36
N TRP A 86 2.82 -11.01 2.75
CA TRP A 86 2.93 -10.58 4.16
C TRP A 86 1.59 -10.31 4.82
N SER A 87 0.52 -10.17 4.03
CA SER A 87 -0.84 -9.82 4.50
C SER A 87 -1.84 -10.86 4.05
N ASN A 88 -1.49 -12.13 4.24
CA ASN A 88 -2.28 -13.29 3.85
C ASN A 88 -2.99 -13.95 5.05
N LYS A 89 -3.58 -13.12 5.93
CA LYS A 89 -4.26 -13.56 7.15
C LYS A 89 -5.61 -12.85 7.28
N HIS A 90 -6.57 -13.53 7.88
CA HIS A 90 -7.91 -13.01 8.13
C HIS A 90 -8.44 -13.55 9.46
N THR A 91 -9.32 -12.81 10.13
CA THR A 91 -9.90 -13.19 11.44
C THR A 91 -10.83 -14.39 11.34
N ASN A 92 -11.65 -14.43 10.29
CA ASN A 92 -12.68 -15.46 10.09
C ASN A 92 -12.37 -16.50 9.00
N TYR A 93 -11.42 -16.23 8.10
CA TYR A 93 -11.18 -17.04 6.91
C TYR A 93 -9.71 -17.42 6.79
N THR A 94 -9.42 -18.44 6.00
CA THR A 94 -8.06 -18.82 5.60
C THR A 94 -7.96 -18.77 4.08
N GLU A 95 -6.74 -18.77 3.55
CA GLU A 95 -6.43 -18.81 2.11
C GLU A 95 -7.10 -19.97 1.33
N LYS A 96 -7.64 -20.98 2.03
CA LYS A 96 -8.38 -22.10 1.43
C LYS A 96 -9.85 -21.77 1.14
N HIS A 97 -10.38 -20.69 1.72
CA HIS A 97 -11.76 -20.25 1.54
C HIS A 97 -11.84 -19.30 0.34
N GLN A 98 -12.89 -19.42 -0.47
CA GLN A 98 -13.09 -18.53 -1.62
C GLN A 98 -13.33 -17.09 -1.16
N GLU A 99 -14.05 -16.92 -0.06
CA GLU A 99 -14.39 -15.64 0.58
C GLU A 99 -13.15 -14.81 0.94
N PHE A 100 -12.03 -15.48 1.23
CA PHE A 100 -10.74 -14.84 1.48
C PHE A 100 -10.20 -14.12 0.22
N TRP A 101 -10.61 -14.51 -0.97
CA TRP A 101 -10.11 -13.96 -2.24
C TRP A 101 -11.16 -13.10 -2.97
N LEU A 102 -12.30 -12.82 -2.33
CA LEU A 102 -13.38 -11.98 -2.86
C LEU A 102 -13.14 -10.48 -2.61
N PHE A 103 -12.02 -9.95 -3.09
CA PHE A 103 -11.69 -8.52 -3.01
C PHE A 103 -11.13 -7.99 -4.33
N SER A 104 -11.04 -6.67 -4.48
CA SER A 104 -10.31 -5.98 -5.54
C SER A 104 -9.51 -4.81 -4.93
N PHE A 105 -8.95 -3.94 -5.78
CA PHE A 105 -8.41 -2.66 -5.32
C PHE A 105 -9.47 -1.75 -4.66
N ASP A 106 -10.76 -2.02 -4.86
CA ASP A 106 -11.86 -1.30 -4.20
C ASP A 106 -11.83 -1.55 -2.70
N GLU A 107 -11.77 -2.81 -2.27
CA GLU A 107 -11.65 -3.14 -0.84
C GLU A 107 -10.29 -2.71 -0.27
N MET A 108 -9.20 -2.75 -1.05
CA MET A 108 -7.90 -2.22 -0.61
C MET A 108 -7.99 -0.70 -0.35
N ALA A 109 -8.67 0.05 -1.22
CA ALA A 109 -8.88 1.48 -1.02
C ALA A 109 -9.83 1.75 0.16
N LYS A 110 -10.91 0.97 0.27
CA LYS A 110 -11.98 1.18 1.25
C LYS A 110 -11.61 0.74 2.67
N TYR A 111 -10.76 -0.27 2.83
CA TYR A 111 -10.48 -0.87 4.14
C TYR A 111 -8.99 -0.88 4.48
N ASP A 112 -8.11 -1.30 3.56
CA ASP A 112 -6.67 -1.41 3.86
C ASP A 112 -6.05 -0.03 4.13
N LEU A 113 -6.34 0.95 3.26
CA LEU A 113 -5.81 2.30 3.41
C LEU A 113 -6.28 3.00 4.69
N PRO A 114 -7.59 3.09 5.00
CA PRO A 114 -8.03 3.69 6.26
C PRO A 114 -7.43 3.01 7.49
N ALA A 115 -7.43 1.68 7.54
CA ALA A 115 -6.88 0.94 8.69
C ALA A 115 -5.39 1.24 8.88
N SER A 116 -4.61 1.15 7.79
CA SER A 116 -3.17 1.41 7.81
C SER A 116 -2.84 2.85 8.19
N ILE A 117 -3.47 3.82 7.54
CA ILE A 117 -3.22 5.25 7.77
C ILE A 117 -3.62 5.65 9.20
N ASN A 118 -4.79 5.21 9.68
CA ASN A 118 -5.24 5.49 11.04
C ASN A 118 -4.32 4.85 12.08
N PHE A 119 -3.83 3.63 11.83
CA PHE A 119 -2.83 2.99 12.69
C PHE A 119 -1.56 3.84 12.77
N VAL A 120 -1.01 4.30 11.64
CA VAL A 120 0.19 5.13 11.60
C VAL A 120 -0.01 6.44 12.37
N LEU A 121 -1.12 7.13 12.13
CA LEU A 121 -1.44 8.39 12.83
C LEU A 121 -1.53 8.18 14.35
N ASN A 122 -2.24 7.13 14.79
CA ASN A 122 -2.37 6.80 16.20
C ASN A 122 -1.02 6.43 16.83
N LYS A 123 -0.21 5.62 16.15
CA LYS A 123 1.09 5.18 16.66
C LYS A 123 2.12 6.30 16.76
N THR A 124 2.06 7.27 15.84
CA THR A 124 3.01 8.39 15.78
C THR A 124 2.54 9.65 16.51
N GLY A 125 1.24 9.75 16.82
CA GLY A 125 0.62 10.97 17.34
C GLY A 125 0.52 12.10 16.31
N GLN A 126 0.79 11.83 15.02
CA GLN A 126 0.70 12.85 13.97
C GLN A 126 -0.74 13.03 13.52
N GLU A 127 -1.11 14.26 13.17
CA GLU A 127 -2.43 14.57 12.60
C GLU A 127 -2.53 14.26 11.11
N LYS A 128 -1.40 14.36 10.39
CA LYS A 128 -1.32 14.16 8.94
C LYS A 128 0.00 13.52 8.53
N ILE A 129 -0.04 12.70 7.49
CA ILE A 129 1.14 12.04 6.90
C ILE A 129 1.31 12.40 5.43
N PHE A 130 2.49 12.15 4.88
CA PHE A 130 2.70 12.12 3.44
C PHE A 130 2.33 10.73 2.90
N TYR A 131 1.75 10.69 1.69
CA TYR A 131 1.45 9.43 1.01
C TYR A 131 2.19 9.37 -0.32
N VAL A 132 2.88 8.26 -0.57
CA VAL A 132 3.52 7.96 -1.85
C VAL A 132 2.94 6.64 -2.36
N GLY A 133 2.30 6.68 -3.52
CA GLY A 133 1.77 5.50 -4.18
C GLY A 133 2.53 5.20 -5.47
N HIS A 134 2.71 3.92 -5.80
CA HIS A 134 3.18 3.49 -7.12
C HIS A 134 2.13 2.63 -7.82
N SER A 135 1.84 2.90 -9.10
CA SER A 135 0.92 2.08 -9.92
C SER A 135 -0.44 1.89 -9.21
N GLU A 136 -0.89 0.66 -8.92
CA GLU A 136 -2.13 0.38 -8.18
C GLU A 136 -2.23 1.11 -6.82
N GLY A 137 -1.10 1.33 -6.13
CA GLY A 137 -1.08 2.12 -4.89
C GLY A 137 -1.52 3.57 -5.09
N THR A 138 -1.44 4.08 -6.33
CA THR A 138 -2.02 5.38 -6.70
C THR A 138 -3.52 5.27 -6.97
N THR A 139 -3.98 4.19 -7.62
CA THR A 139 -5.41 3.90 -7.84
C THR A 139 -6.14 3.84 -6.50
N MET A 140 -5.58 3.12 -5.53
CA MET A 140 -6.14 3.02 -4.17
C MET A 140 -6.30 4.40 -3.53
N ALA A 141 -5.29 5.26 -3.66
CA ALA A 141 -5.33 6.63 -3.14
C ALA A 141 -6.34 7.51 -3.87
N PHE A 142 -6.46 7.41 -5.20
CA PHE A 142 -7.48 8.14 -5.95
C PHE A 142 -8.89 7.76 -5.50
N ILE A 143 -9.18 6.46 -5.35
CA ILE A 143 -10.47 5.98 -4.84
C ILE A 143 -10.69 6.47 -3.41
N ALA A 144 -9.74 6.20 -2.51
CA ALA A 144 -9.89 6.49 -1.09
C ALA A 144 -10.03 7.99 -0.81
N PHE A 145 -9.16 8.82 -1.39
CA PHE A 145 -9.13 10.25 -1.07
C PHE A 145 -10.24 11.04 -1.78
N SER A 146 -10.82 10.52 -2.86
CA SER A 146 -12.00 11.12 -3.50
C SER A 146 -13.32 10.72 -2.84
N THR A 147 -13.41 9.52 -2.27
CA THR A 147 -14.65 8.99 -1.66
C THR A 147 -14.71 9.13 -0.14
N MET A 148 -13.58 9.32 0.54
CA MET A 148 -13.50 9.46 2.00
C MET A 148 -12.83 10.80 2.41
N PRO A 149 -13.57 11.92 2.43
CA PRO A 149 -13.02 13.24 2.76
C PRO A 149 -12.34 13.31 4.14
N HIS A 150 -12.83 12.52 5.10
CA HIS A 150 -12.24 12.45 6.44
C HIS A 150 -10.82 11.82 6.43
N LEU A 151 -10.58 10.87 5.53
CA LEU A 151 -9.25 10.27 5.33
C LEU A 151 -8.36 11.22 4.54
N ALA A 152 -8.88 11.82 3.47
CA ALA A 152 -8.14 12.78 2.63
C ALA A 152 -7.57 13.95 3.45
N LYS A 153 -8.32 14.46 4.44
CA LYS A 153 -7.86 15.53 5.36
C LYS A 153 -6.62 15.15 6.18
N LYS A 154 -6.34 13.84 6.35
CA LYS A 154 -5.17 13.30 7.07
C LYS A 154 -3.93 13.16 6.18
N ILE A 155 -4.02 13.53 4.90
CA ILE A 155 -2.91 13.47 3.94
C ILE A 155 -2.38 14.89 3.71
N LYS A 156 -1.09 15.11 3.99
CA LYS A 156 -0.41 16.39 3.73
C LYS A 156 -0.21 16.61 2.23
N MET A 157 0.25 15.57 1.55
CA MET A 157 0.50 15.58 0.11
C MET A 157 0.50 14.13 -0.40
N PHE A 158 -0.02 13.95 -1.61
CA PHE A 158 -0.02 12.69 -2.34
C PHE A 158 0.99 12.76 -3.50
N PHE A 159 2.03 11.95 -3.44
CA PHE A 159 2.99 11.73 -4.52
C PHE A 159 2.60 10.47 -5.31
N ALA A 160 2.16 10.65 -6.55
CA ALA A 160 1.71 9.56 -7.41
C ALA A 160 2.81 9.18 -8.43
N LEU A 161 3.43 8.02 -8.27
CA LEU A 161 4.46 7.50 -9.16
C LEU A 161 3.85 6.49 -10.13
N ALA A 162 4.00 6.73 -11.45
CA ALA A 162 3.31 5.96 -12.49
C ALA A 162 1.79 5.83 -12.20
N PRO A 163 1.05 6.97 -12.15
CA PRO A 163 -0.34 6.96 -11.72
C PRO A 163 -1.24 6.16 -12.64
N VAL A 164 -2.17 5.42 -12.06
CA VAL A 164 -3.19 4.65 -12.79
C VAL A 164 -4.57 5.10 -12.30
N ALA A 165 -5.35 5.69 -13.21
CA ALA A 165 -6.76 6.01 -12.99
C ALA A 165 -7.64 5.32 -14.02
N THR A 166 -7.16 5.23 -15.27
CA THR A 166 -7.78 4.43 -16.32
C THR A 166 -6.71 3.63 -17.06
N VAL A 167 -7.12 2.49 -17.63
CA VAL A 167 -6.25 1.59 -18.38
C VAL A 167 -6.64 1.49 -19.87
N LYS A 168 -7.53 2.39 -20.33
CA LYS A 168 -8.16 2.37 -21.66
C LYS A 168 -7.15 2.35 -22.82
N TYR A 169 -6.02 3.01 -22.64
CA TYR A 169 -4.99 3.17 -23.69
C TYR A 169 -3.71 2.36 -23.41
N LEU A 170 -3.78 1.33 -22.55
CA LEU A 170 -2.63 0.45 -22.36
C LEU A 170 -2.30 -0.28 -23.67
N THR A 171 -1.10 -0.02 -24.18
CA THR A 171 -0.56 -0.63 -25.40
C THR A 171 0.19 -1.94 -25.14
N ASN A 172 0.54 -2.21 -23.87
CA ASN A 172 1.22 -3.44 -23.48
C ASN A 172 0.23 -4.61 -23.44
N THR A 173 0.33 -5.50 -24.43
CA THR A 173 -0.57 -6.64 -24.62
C THR A 173 -0.73 -7.58 -23.42
N ALA A 174 0.27 -7.70 -22.53
CA ALA A 174 0.16 -8.50 -21.32
C ALA A 174 -0.68 -7.81 -20.25
N LEU A 175 -0.46 -6.51 -20.02
CA LEU A 175 -1.24 -5.71 -19.08
C LEU A 175 -2.65 -5.44 -19.58
N THR A 176 -2.84 -5.24 -20.88
CA THR A 176 -4.17 -5.11 -21.50
C THR A 176 -4.99 -6.39 -21.35
N LYS A 177 -4.36 -7.57 -21.48
CA LYS A 177 -5.04 -8.85 -21.24
C LYS A 177 -5.43 -9.05 -19.78
N LEU A 178 -4.56 -8.71 -18.83
CA LEU A 178 -4.87 -8.74 -17.40
C LEU A 178 -5.97 -7.74 -17.02
N ALA A 179 -6.01 -6.58 -17.68
CA ALA A 179 -7.01 -5.55 -17.49
C ALA A 179 -8.38 -5.85 -18.11
N MET A 180 -8.48 -6.90 -18.94
CA MET A 180 -9.69 -7.23 -19.71
C MET A 180 -10.18 -8.65 -19.45
N VAL A 181 -9.73 -9.33 -18.39
CA VAL A 181 -10.22 -10.68 -18.08
C VAL A 181 -11.64 -10.59 -17.50
N PRO A 182 -12.66 -11.16 -18.15
CA PRO A 182 -14.00 -11.22 -17.58
C PRO A 182 -14.01 -12.13 -16.34
N GLU A 183 -14.76 -11.73 -15.31
CA GLU A 183 -14.89 -12.39 -14.00
C GLU A 183 -14.94 -13.93 -14.00
N PRO A 184 -15.55 -14.66 -14.98
CA PRO A 184 -15.69 -16.12 -14.84
C PRO A 184 -14.41 -16.94 -15.09
N LYS A 185 -13.30 -16.35 -15.56
CA LYS A 185 -12.13 -17.13 -16.05
C LYS A 185 -10.80 -16.91 -15.32
N LEU A 186 -10.74 -16.09 -14.28
CA LEU A 186 -9.49 -15.85 -13.54
C LEU A 186 -9.41 -16.75 -12.28
N LYS A 187 -9.32 -18.06 -12.47
CA LYS A 187 -9.32 -19.05 -11.36
C LYS A 187 -7.93 -19.43 -10.82
N VAL A 188 -6.88 -18.69 -11.14
CA VAL A 188 -5.52 -19.02 -10.67
C VAL A 188 -4.76 -17.73 -10.34
N CYS A 189 -4.51 -17.53 -9.04
CA CYS A 189 -3.58 -16.57 -8.42
C CYS A 189 -3.97 -15.08 -8.37
N ILE A 190 -5.20 -14.69 -8.69
CA ILE A 190 -5.59 -13.28 -8.64
C ILE A 190 -7.04 -13.18 -8.13
N SER A 191 -7.33 -12.20 -7.27
CA SER A 191 -8.64 -12.08 -6.62
C SER A 191 -9.79 -12.02 -7.63
N GLU A 192 -10.95 -12.57 -7.27
CA GLU A 192 -12.01 -12.89 -8.25
C GLU A 192 -12.71 -11.64 -8.83
N LYS A 193 -12.48 -10.45 -8.26
CA LYS A 193 -13.01 -9.17 -8.75
C LYS A 193 -11.89 -8.36 -9.41
N ILE A 194 -11.66 -8.56 -10.71
CA ILE A 194 -10.68 -7.77 -11.45
C ILE A 194 -11.27 -7.23 -12.74
N PHE A 195 -11.22 -5.89 -12.84
CA PHE A 195 -11.58 -5.06 -13.99
C PHE A 195 -12.99 -5.26 -14.58
N VAL A 196 -13.94 -4.47 -14.08
CA VAL A 196 -15.11 -4.08 -14.87
C VAL A 196 -14.92 -2.63 -15.30
N GLN A 197 -14.42 -2.40 -16.52
CA GLN A 197 -14.85 -1.21 -17.25
C GLN A 197 -16.28 -1.53 -17.72
N THR A 198 -17.28 -0.96 -17.05
CA THR A 198 -18.61 -0.86 -17.65
C THR A 198 -18.47 0.03 -18.88
N THR A 199 -18.38 -0.59 -20.05
CA THR A 199 -18.65 0.08 -21.32
C THR A 199 -20.16 0.29 -21.43
N GLU A 200 -20.73 1.19 -20.63
CA GLU A 200 -22.10 1.66 -20.82
C GLU A 200 -22.17 3.18 -20.60
N CYS A 201 -22.40 3.86 -21.74
CA CYS A 201 -22.78 5.26 -22.02
C CYS A 201 -21.88 6.42 -21.55
#